data_AF-A0A6N7ZHG1-F1
#
_entry.id   AF-A0A6N7ZHG1-F1
#
_cell.length_a   1.000
_cell.length_b   1.000
_cell.length_c   1.000
_cell.angle_alpha   90.00
_cell.angle_beta   90.00
_cell.angle_gamma   90.00
#
_symmetry.space_group_name_H-M   'P 1'
#
loop_
_entity.id
_entity.type
_entity.pdbx_description
1 polymer ?
#
loop_
_entity_poly.entity_id
_entity_poly.type
_entity_poly.pdbx_seq_one_letter_code
_entity_poly.pdbx_strand_id
1 'polypeptide(L)' 'MSEHAPTYTETWPLLSPGDRRRLAELDDIETDILRQLAGAFADEVDAPTLGELQVERLRVYRDAQARARRQRSRSDR' A
#
# COMPACT_ATOMS: atom_id res chain seq x y z
N MET A 1 -21.02 -2.41 17.21
CA MET A 1 -20.82 -3.22 15.99
C MET A 1 -19.37 -3.09 15.61
N SER A 2 -18.57 -4.16 15.69
CA SER A 2 -17.19 -4.08 15.20
C SER A 2 -17.21 -3.91 13.69
N GLU A 3 -16.68 -2.79 13.20
CA GLU A 3 -16.50 -2.54 11.78
C GLU A 3 -15.47 -3.57 11.27
N HIS A 4 -15.89 -4.45 10.36
CA HIS A 4 -14.98 -5.42 9.73
C HIS A 4 -13.88 -4.64 8.98
N ALA A 5 -12.64 -4.76 9.46
CA ALA A 5 -11.50 -4.17 8.78
C ALA A 5 -11.25 -4.98 7.50
N PRO A 6 -11.33 -4.36 6.30
CA PRO A 6 -11.24 -5.15 5.08
C PRO A 6 -9.82 -5.68 4.91
N THR A 7 -9.74 -6.95 4.58
CA THR A 7 -8.51 -7.69 4.34
C THR A 7 -7.86 -7.27 3.01
N TYR A 8 -6.60 -7.67 2.82
CA TYR A 8 -5.88 -7.47 1.56
C TYR A 8 -6.66 -8.05 0.37
N THR A 9 -7.14 -9.28 0.50
CA THR A 9 -7.88 -9.99 -0.57
C THR A 9 -9.19 -9.30 -0.91
N GLU A 10 -9.88 -8.69 0.06
CA GLU A 10 -11.11 -7.92 -0.18
C GLU A 10 -10.82 -6.56 -0.84
N THR A 11 -9.63 -6.01 -0.63
CA THR A 11 -9.24 -4.70 -1.17
C THR A 11 -8.64 -4.80 -2.57
N TRP A 12 -7.96 -5.92 -2.89
CA TRP A 12 -7.29 -6.13 -4.16
C TRP A 12 -8.18 -5.94 -5.41
N PRO A 13 -9.44 -6.43 -5.44
CA PRO A 13 -10.34 -6.20 -6.57
C PRO A 13 -10.76 -4.73 -6.74
N LEU A 14 -10.65 -3.92 -5.68
CA LEU A 14 -11.06 -2.50 -5.67
C LEU A 14 -9.95 -1.58 -6.20
N LEU A 15 -8.75 -2.10 -6.38
CA LEU A 15 -7.60 -1.33 -6.87
C LEU A 15 -7.78 -0.96 -8.34
N SER A 16 -7.63 0.33 -8.62
CA SER A 16 -7.50 0.83 -9.98
C SER A 16 -6.15 0.42 -10.60
N PRO A 17 -5.99 0.52 -11.93
CA PRO A 17 -4.69 0.31 -12.57
C PRO A 17 -3.59 1.24 -12.01
N GLY A 18 -3.94 2.47 -11.62
CA GLY A 18 -3.01 3.42 -11.01
C GLY A 18 -2.55 2.98 -9.62
N ASP A 19 -3.48 2.45 -8.80
CA ASP A 19 -3.14 1.90 -7.48
C ASP A 19 -2.18 0.71 -7.61
N ARG A 20 -2.45 -0.20 -8.56
CA ARG A 20 -1.59 -1.35 -8.81
C ARG A 20 -0.19 -0.94 -9.27
N ARG A 21 -0.10 0.09 -10.12
CA ARG A 21 1.19 0.65 -10.53
C ARG A 21 1.95 1.23 -9.33
N ARG A 22 1.27 2.00 -8.47
CA ARG A 22 1.91 2.55 -7.28
C ARG A 22 2.40 1.45 -6.33
N LEU A 23 1.62 0.38 -6.15
CA LEU A 23 2.05 -0.76 -5.34
C LEU A 23 3.29 -1.45 -5.94
N ALA A 24 3.36 -1.61 -7.26
CA ALA A 24 4.53 -2.16 -7.92
C ALA A 24 5.77 -1.26 -7.72
N GLU A 25 5.63 0.06 -7.84
CA GLU A 25 6.72 1.00 -7.53
C GLU A 25 7.20 0.86 -6.08
N LEU A 26 6.28 0.67 -5.13
CA LEU A 26 6.64 0.44 -3.72
C LEU A 26 7.35 -0.90 -3.53
N ASP A 27 6.93 -1.97 -4.24
CA ASP A 27 7.60 -3.27 -4.21
C ASP A 27 9.04 -3.19 -4.76
N ASP A 28 9.25 -2.41 -5.81
CA ASP A 28 10.57 -2.18 -6.40
C ASP A 28 11.49 -1.44 -5.41
N ILE A 29 10.99 -0.37 -4.78
CA ILE A 29 11.75 0.39 -3.78
C ILE A 29 12.08 -0.48 -2.55
N GLU A 30 11.10 -1.25 -2.06
CA GLU A 30 11.30 -2.18 -0.94
C GLU A 30 12.38 -3.21 -1.26
N THR A 31 12.35 -3.77 -2.48
CA THR A 31 13.36 -4.71 -2.96
C THR A 31 14.76 -4.08 -2.97
N ASP A 32 14.88 -2.83 -3.44
CA ASP A 32 16.17 -2.15 -3.50
C ASP A 32 16.73 -1.81 -2.11
N ILE A 33 15.87 -1.40 -1.17
CA ILE A 33 16.26 -1.20 0.24
C ILE A 33 16.73 -2.52 0.84
N LEU A 34 15.98 -3.62 0.66
CA LEU A 34 16.36 -4.92 1.20
C LEU A 34 17.68 -5.43 0.60
N ARG A 35 17.94 -5.18 -0.69
CA ARG A 35 19.23 -5.48 -1.34
C ARG A 35 20.38 -4.67 -0.73
N GLN A 36 20.17 -3.37 -0.47
CA GLN A 36 21.17 -2.52 0.16
C GLN A 36 21.49 -3.00 1.59
N LEU A 37 20.46 -3.30 2.38
CA LEU A 37 20.62 -3.83 3.74
C LEU A 37 21.28 -5.22 3.76
N ALA A 38 21.02 -6.06 2.76
CA ALA A 38 21.65 -7.37 2.64
C ALA A 38 23.13 -7.29 2.19
N GLY A 39 23.48 -6.28 1.39
CA GLY A 39 24.83 -6.09 0.85
C GLY A 39 25.76 -5.28 1.76
N ALA A 40 25.22 -4.50 2.69
CA ALA A 40 25.99 -3.61 3.52
C ALA A 40 25.71 -3.86 5.02
N PHE A 41 26.72 -4.35 5.75
CA PHE A 41 26.85 -4.01 7.18
C PHE A 41 27.27 -2.53 7.25
N ALA A 42 26.38 -1.61 6.86
CA ALA A 42 26.68 -0.19 6.86
C ALA A 42 25.81 0.50 7.90
N ASP A 43 26.48 0.86 8.99
CA ASP A 43 26.11 2.00 9.80
C ASP A 43 25.76 3.18 8.86
N GLU A 44 24.58 3.76 9.07
CA GLU A 44 24.09 4.98 8.41
C GLU A 44 23.65 4.85 6.94
N VAL A 45 22.69 3.98 6.65
CA VAL A 45 21.88 4.13 5.42
C VAL A 45 20.70 5.06 5.70
N ASP A 46 20.72 6.25 5.10
CA ASP A 46 19.60 7.20 5.08
C ASP A 46 18.52 6.73 4.07
N ALA A 47 18.11 5.46 4.21
CA ALA A 47 17.03 4.87 3.43
C ALA A 47 15.68 5.31 4.02
N PRO A 48 14.64 5.55 3.18
CA PRO A 48 13.27 5.61 3.68
C PRO A 48 13.05 4.40 4.58
N THR A 49 12.64 4.63 5.82
CA THR A 49 12.50 3.50 6.74
C THR A 49 11.44 2.57 6.15
N LEU A 50 11.63 1.25 6.23
CA LEU A 50 10.63 0.29 5.75
C LEU A 50 9.21 0.64 6.26
N GLY A 51 9.10 1.26 7.43
CA GLY A 51 7.86 1.81 7.97
C GLY A 51 7.16 2.85 7.10
N GLU A 52 7.89 3.77 6.47
CA GLU A 52 7.30 4.79 5.57
C GLU A 52 6.69 4.15 4.32
N LEU A 53 7.35 3.13 3.77
CA LEU A 53 6.82 2.34 2.66
C LEU A 53 5.53 1.60 3.07
N GLN A 54 5.49 1.01 4.27
CA GLN A 54 4.29 0.36 4.76
C GLN A 54 3.14 1.36 4.99
N VAL A 55 3.44 2.57 5.48
CA VAL A 55 2.43 3.63 5.61
C VAL A 55 1.87 4.02 4.25
N GLU A 56 2.72 4.16 3.23
CA GLU A 56 2.26 4.50 1.90
C GLU A 56 1.44 3.38 1.26
N ARG A 57 1.88 2.13 1.41
CA ARG A 57 1.14 0.95 0.96
C ARG A 57 -0.27 0.92 1.59
N LEU A 58 -0.37 1.20 2.88
CA LEU A 58 -1.65 1.32 3.59
C LEU A 58 -2.53 2.46 3.06
N ARG A 59 -1.94 3.61 2.70
CA ARG A 59 -2.70 4.73 2.10
C ARG A 59 -3.36 4.32 0.78
N VAL A 60 -2.63 3.63 -0.10
CA VAL A 60 -3.18 3.13 -1.37
C VAL A 60 -4.39 2.23 -1.14
N TYR A 61 -4.32 1.29 -0.19
CA TYR A 61 -5.45 0.43 0.15
C TYR A 61 -6.64 1.20 0.72
N ARG A 62 -6.40 2.14 1.63
CA ARG A 62 -7.48 2.94 2.25
C ARG A 62 -8.18 3.81 1.23
N ASP A 63 -7.45 4.37 0.27
CA ASP A 63 -8.02 5.19 -0.80
C ASP A 63 -8.89 4.37 -1.75
N ALA A 64 -8.48 3.15 -2.10
CA ALA A 64 -9.29 2.22 -2.87
C ALA A 64 -10.59 1.87 -2.15
N GLN A 65 -10.51 1.55 -0.85
CA GLN A 65 -11.70 1.30 -0.03
C GLN A 65 -12.62 2.52 0.06
N ALA A 66 -12.07 3.73 0.25
CA ALA A 66 -12.84 4.97 0.32
C ALA A 66 -13.57 5.25 -1.00
N ARG A 67 -12.91 5.03 -2.15
CA ARG A 67 -13.54 5.14 -3.48
C ARG A 67 -14.67 4.13 -3.63
N ALA A 68 -14.47 2.87 -3.28
CA ALA A 68 -15.50 1.83 -3.37
C ALA A 68 -16.72 2.13 -2.47
N ARG A 69 -16.48 2.62 -1.24
CA ARG A 69 -17.54 3.08 -0.33
C ARG A 69 -18.38 4.19 -0.97
N ARG A 70 -17.73 5.22 -1.56
CA ARG A 70 -18.43 6.32 -2.26
C ARG A 70 -19.24 5.85 -3.47
N GLN A 71 -18.74 4.88 -4.23
CA GLN A 71 -19.45 4.33 -5.38
C GLN A 71 -20.73 3.58 -4.97
N ARG A 72 -20.66 2.76 -3.93
CA ARG A 72 -21.84 2.07 -3.38
C ARG A 72 -22.91 3.05 -2.91
N SER A 73 -22.54 4.03 -2.10
CA SER A 73 -23.48 5.06 -1.60
C SER A 73 -24.14 5.89 -2.70
N ARG A 74 -23.51 6.00 -3.88
CA ARG A 74 -24.10 6.67 -5.04
C ARG A 74 -25.04 5.77 -5.84
N SER A 75 -24.81 4.45 -5.81
CA SER A 75 -25.65 3.47 -6.52
C SER A 75 -26.94 3.14 -5.76
N ASP A 76 -26.96 3.36 -4.44
CA ASP A 76 -28.13 3.16 -3.58
C ASP A 76 -29.10 4.37 -3.56
N ARG A 77 -28.79 5.43 -4.33
CA ARG A 77 -29.61 6.65 -4.50
C ARG A 77 -30.25 6.68 -5.87
#